data_AF-A0A512HQ20-F1
#
_entry.id   AF-A0A512HQ20-F1
#
_cell.length_a   1.000
_cell.length_b   1.000
_cell.length_c   1.000
_cell.angle_alpha   90.00
_cell.angle_beta   90.00
_cell.angle_gamma   90.00
#
_symmetry.space_group_name_H-M   'P 1'
#
loop_
_entity.id
_entity.type
_entity.pdbx_description
1 polymer ?
#
loop_
_entity_poly.entity_id
_entity_poly.type
_entity_poly.pdbx_seq_one_letter_code
_entity_poly.pdbx_strand_id
1 'polypeptide(L)'
;MVKSLDSFDFAAIPKLNKMKVLELARCEWIERRENVIALGPSGTRKTHVALGLGLAACQKGLSVGFTTAAALVSEMMEARDERRLLRFQKQMAAYQLLIIDELGFVPLSKTGAELLFELISQRYERGATLITSNLPFDEWTETLGSERLTGALLDRITHHVNILEMNGESYRLAQSRARKAG
;
A
#
# COMPACT_ATOMS: atom_id res chain seq x y z
N MET A 1 7.66 -5.17 19.12
CA MET A 1 6.33 -5.81 19.18
C MET A 1 5.82 -5.96 17.76
N VAL A 2 5.48 -7.17 17.34
CA VAL A 2 4.96 -7.46 15.98
C VAL A 2 3.61 -6.74 15.82
N LYS A 3 3.43 -5.97 14.75
CA LYS A 3 2.16 -5.26 14.47
C LYS A 3 1.18 -6.24 13.81
N SER A 4 0.47 -7.03 14.59
CA SER A 4 -0.65 -7.87 14.11
C SER A 4 -1.99 -7.13 14.15
N LEU A 5 -3.02 -7.68 13.50
CA LEU A 5 -4.39 -7.18 13.64
C LEU A 5 -4.94 -7.32 15.06
N ASP A 6 -4.47 -8.28 15.86
CA ASP A 6 -4.88 -8.43 17.28
C ASP A 6 -4.47 -7.23 18.14
N SER A 7 -3.38 -6.57 17.75
CA SER A 7 -2.89 -5.33 18.38
C SER A 7 -3.48 -4.05 17.74
N PHE A 8 -4.38 -4.19 16.76
CA PHE A 8 -5.00 -3.06 16.10
C PHE A 8 -6.23 -2.59 16.87
N ASP A 9 -6.14 -1.38 17.42
CA ASP A 9 -7.25 -0.75 18.10
C ASP A 9 -8.23 -0.14 17.07
N PHE A 10 -9.28 -0.89 16.75
CA PHE A 10 -10.37 -0.42 15.89
C PHE A 10 -11.20 0.70 16.52
N ALA A 11 -11.23 0.81 17.85
CA ALA A 11 -11.95 1.89 18.51
C ALA A 11 -11.27 3.25 18.28
N ALA A 12 -9.95 3.26 18.03
CA ALA A 12 -9.21 4.47 17.65
C ALA A 12 -9.54 4.99 16.24
N ILE A 13 -10.18 4.19 15.37
CA ILE A 13 -10.61 4.61 14.02
C ILE A 13 -12.05 4.14 13.79
N PRO A 14 -13.06 4.80 14.40
CA PRO A 14 -14.44 4.32 14.40
C PRO A 14 -15.07 4.17 13.01
N LYS A 15 -14.59 4.96 12.03
CA LYS A 15 -15.07 4.92 10.64
C LYS A 15 -14.51 3.75 9.84
N LEU A 16 -13.45 3.09 10.32
CA LEU A 16 -12.90 1.91 9.64
C LEU A 16 -13.83 0.72 9.85
N ASN A 17 -14.32 0.15 8.77
CA ASN A 17 -15.17 -1.04 8.83
C ASN A 17 -14.36 -2.26 9.32
N LYS A 18 -14.48 -2.57 10.62
CA LYS A 18 -13.80 -3.71 11.25
C LYS A 18 -14.13 -5.04 10.55
N MET A 19 -15.39 -5.26 10.16
CA MET A 19 -15.79 -6.50 9.48
C MET A 19 -15.07 -6.67 8.15
N LYS A 20 -14.95 -5.60 7.37
CA LYS A 20 -14.19 -5.60 6.11
C LYS A 20 -12.71 -5.92 6.34
N VAL A 21 -12.08 -5.36 7.37
CA VAL A 21 -10.68 -5.67 7.68
C VAL A 21 -10.49 -7.14 8.08
N LEU A 22 -11.42 -7.69 8.88
CA LEU A 22 -11.38 -9.10 9.27
C LEU A 22 -11.66 -10.04 8.09
N GLU A 23 -12.52 -9.64 7.15
CA GLU A 23 -12.72 -10.36 5.89
C GLU A 23 -11.45 -10.36 5.04
N LEU A 24 -10.81 -9.19 4.86
CA LEU A 24 -9.53 -9.09 4.15
C LEU A 24 -8.43 -9.93 4.80
N ALA A 25 -8.45 -10.10 6.12
CA ALA A 25 -7.51 -10.97 6.83
C ALA A 25 -7.67 -12.45 6.48
N ARG A 26 -8.78 -12.86 5.84
CA ARG A 26 -8.97 -14.20 5.29
C ARG A 26 -8.25 -14.40 3.96
N CYS A 27 -7.67 -13.35 3.36
CA CYS A 27 -6.85 -13.41 2.15
C CYS A 27 -7.53 -13.89 0.86
N GLU A 28 -8.85 -14.13 0.85
CA GLU A 28 -9.56 -14.55 -0.37
C GLU A 28 -9.45 -13.51 -1.51
N TRP A 29 -9.39 -12.22 -1.15
CA TRP A 29 -9.14 -11.12 -2.08
C TRP A 29 -7.78 -11.24 -2.80
N ILE A 30 -6.78 -11.85 -2.15
CA ILE A 30 -5.44 -12.08 -2.74
C ILE A 30 -5.54 -13.13 -3.85
N GLU A 31 -6.29 -14.21 -3.59
CA GLU A 31 -6.55 -15.28 -4.57
C GLU A 31 -7.33 -14.76 -5.77
N ARG A 32 -8.31 -13.86 -5.52
CA ARG A 32 -9.08 -13.16 -6.56
C ARG A 32 -8.31 -12.05 -7.28
N ARG A 33 -7.03 -11.81 -6.93
CA ARG A 33 -6.18 -10.75 -7.51
C ARG A 33 -6.76 -9.34 -7.33
N GLU A 34 -7.54 -9.12 -6.29
CA GLU A 34 -8.08 -7.81 -5.95
C GLU A 34 -7.00 -6.95 -5.29
N ASN A 35 -7.15 -5.64 -5.38
CA ASN A 35 -6.30 -4.68 -4.71
C ASN A 35 -6.94 -4.21 -3.40
N VAL A 36 -6.12 -3.69 -2.50
CA VAL A 36 -6.57 -2.96 -1.31
C VAL A 36 -5.91 -1.59 -1.32
N ILE A 37 -6.67 -0.53 -1.09
CA ILE A 37 -6.13 0.83 -0.95
C ILE A 37 -6.55 1.37 0.40
N ALA A 38 -5.59 1.60 1.28
CA ALA A 38 -5.80 2.26 2.56
C ALA A 38 -5.50 3.76 2.42
N LEU A 39 -6.52 4.61 2.56
CA LEU A 39 -6.43 6.06 2.41
C LEU A 39 -6.73 6.77 3.71
N GLY A 40 -6.06 7.89 3.96
CA GLY A 40 -6.41 8.79 5.07
C GLY A 40 -5.21 9.54 5.64
N PRO A 41 -5.40 10.50 6.57
CA PRO A 41 -4.32 11.37 7.05
C PRO A 41 -3.10 10.67 7.64
N SER A 42 -1.99 11.40 7.80
CA SER A 42 -0.81 10.85 8.50
C SER A 42 -1.15 10.46 9.94
N GLY A 43 -0.58 9.34 10.41
CA GLY A 43 -0.80 8.85 11.77
C GLY A 43 -2.07 8.04 11.99
N THR A 44 -2.89 7.79 10.97
CA THR A 44 -4.10 6.94 11.05
C THR A 44 -3.82 5.45 10.92
N ARG A 45 -2.59 4.99 11.21
CA ARG A 45 -2.20 3.57 11.26
C ARG A 45 -2.40 2.74 9.96
N LYS A 46 -2.43 3.37 8.79
CA LYS A 46 -2.48 2.66 7.47
C LYS A 46 -1.43 1.55 7.33
N THR A 47 -0.17 1.87 7.61
CA THR A 47 0.93 0.88 7.62
C THR A 47 0.67 -0.26 8.61
N HIS A 48 0.00 -0.03 9.74
CA HIS A 48 -0.33 -1.11 10.68
C HIS A 48 -1.35 -2.06 10.08
N VAL A 49 -2.42 -1.57 9.46
CA VAL A 49 -3.39 -2.44 8.76
C VAL A 49 -2.72 -3.21 7.64
N ALA A 50 -1.88 -2.54 6.83
CA ALA A 50 -1.11 -3.18 5.77
C ALA A 50 -0.22 -4.32 6.28
N LEU A 51 0.54 -4.08 7.35
CA LEU A 51 1.36 -5.09 8.01
C LEU A 51 0.52 -6.22 8.61
N GLY A 52 -0.63 -5.90 9.21
CA GLY A 52 -1.53 -6.90 9.78
C GLY A 52 -2.10 -7.85 8.73
N LEU A 53 -2.54 -7.30 7.59
CA LEU A 53 -3.01 -8.09 6.44
C LEU A 53 -1.87 -8.87 5.78
N GLY A 54 -0.67 -8.28 5.67
CA GLY A 54 0.52 -8.97 5.17
C GLY A 54 0.93 -10.14 6.06
N LEU A 55 0.89 -9.98 7.39
CA LEU A 55 1.16 -11.06 8.33
C LEU A 55 0.13 -12.19 8.23
N ALA A 56 -1.17 -11.87 8.09
CA ALA A 56 -2.20 -12.87 7.87
C ALA A 56 -1.97 -13.67 6.58
N ALA A 57 -1.53 -13.00 5.51
CA ALA A 57 -1.14 -13.66 4.26
C ALA A 57 0.08 -14.56 4.43
N CYS A 58 1.13 -14.11 5.14
CA CYS A 58 2.29 -14.93 5.47
C CYS A 58 1.91 -16.18 6.28
N GLN A 59 1.01 -16.05 7.25
CA GLN A 59 0.52 -17.17 8.07
C GLN A 59 -0.24 -18.21 7.25
N LYS A 60 -0.84 -17.82 6.12
CA LYS A 60 -1.44 -18.71 5.14
C LYS A 60 -0.45 -19.27 4.11
N GLY A 61 0.84 -18.99 4.25
CA GLY A 61 1.89 -19.46 3.34
C GLY A 61 1.96 -18.68 2.01
N LEU A 62 1.29 -17.53 1.91
CA LEU A 62 1.35 -16.68 0.72
C LEU A 62 2.66 -15.90 0.69
N SER A 63 3.22 -15.71 -0.51
CA SER A 63 4.42 -14.89 -0.69
C SER A 63 4.06 -13.40 -0.64
N VAL A 64 4.69 -12.67 0.29
CA VAL A 64 4.41 -11.25 0.54
C VAL A 64 5.68 -10.42 0.36
N GLY A 65 5.60 -9.35 -0.43
CA GLY A 65 6.61 -8.30 -0.52
C GLY A 65 6.11 -7.03 0.19
N PHE A 66 6.98 -6.33 0.90
CA PHE A 66 6.67 -5.04 1.53
C PHE A 66 7.78 -4.04 1.20
N THR A 67 7.40 -2.85 0.73
CA THR A 67 8.30 -1.74 0.45
C THR A 67 7.55 -0.42 0.53
N THR A 68 8.26 0.69 0.74
CA THR A 68 7.67 2.02 0.48
C THR A 68 7.70 2.31 -1.02
N ALA A 69 6.81 3.19 -1.49
CA ALA A 69 6.81 3.64 -2.89
C ALA A 69 8.16 4.27 -3.28
N ALA A 70 8.73 5.11 -2.41
CA ALA A 70 10.01 5.77 -2.63
C ALA A 70 11.17 4.77 -2.73
N ALA A 71 11.25 3.80 -1.80
CA ALA A 71 12.30 2.77 -1.82
C ALA A 71 12.17 1.88 -3.07
N LEU A 72 10.95 1.47 -3.41
CA LEU A 72 10.68 0.65 -4.60
C LEU A 72 11.15 1.34 -5.88
N VAL A 73 10.84 2.63 -6.02
CA VAL A 73 11.29 3.43 -7.16
C VAL A 73 12.81 3.56 -7.18
N SER A 74 13.44 3.84 -6.02
CA SER A 74 14.90 3.91 -5.90
C SER A 74 15.57 2.60 -6.34
N GLU A 75 15.08 1.46 -5.85
CA GLU A 75 15.61 0.14 -6.21
C GLU A 75 15.39 -0.19 -7.69
N MET A 76 14.26 0.21 -8.29
CA MET A 76 14.04 0.06 -9.73
C MET A 76 14.98 0.93 -10.56
N MET A 77 15.26 2.18 -10.12
CA MET A 77 16.22 3.05 -10.80
C MET A 77 17.64 2.47 -10.76
N GLU A 78 18.10 2.02 -9.59
CA GLU A 78 19.40 1.37 -9.42
C GLU A 78 19.48 0.07 -10.24
N ALA A 79 18.43 -0.75 -10.17
CA ALA A 79 18.34 -1.98 -10.96
C ALA A 79 18.42 -1.71 -12.47
N ARG A 80 17.91 -0.57 -12.94
CA ARG A 80 18.01 -0.17 -14.35
C ARG A 80 19.44 0.18 -14.72
N ASP A 81 20.12 0.95 -13.90
CA ASP A 81 21.50 1.36 -14.15
C ASP A 81 22.44 0.14 -14.15
N GLU A 82 22.14 -0.85 -13.31
CA GLU A 82 22.84 -2.14 -13.25
C GLU A 82 22.34 -3.19 -14.26
N ARG A 83 21.46 -2.82 -15.19
CA ARG A 83 20.87 -3.70 -16.24
C ARG A 83 20.17 -4.96 -15.69
N ARG A 84 19.64 -4.89 -14.46
CA ARG A 84 18.86 -5.95 -13.79
C ARG A 84 17.38 -5.60 -13.57
N LEU A 85 16.90 -4.47 -14.09
CA LEU A 85 15.53 -3.98 -13.90
C LEU A 85 14.46 -5.05 -14.19
N LEU A 86 14.55 -5.73 -15.34
CA LEU A 86 13.56 -6.75 -15.71
C LEU A 86 13.51 -7.91 -14.72
N ARG A 87 14.68 -8.31 -14.17
CA ARG A 87 14.75 -9.36 -13.14
C ARG A 87 14.09 -8.88 -11.84
N PHE A 88 14.38 -7.64 -11.45
CA PHE A 88 13.81 -7.04 -10.24
C PHE A 88 12.28 -6.87 -10.35
N GLN A 89 11.79 -6.31 -11.45
CA GLN A 89 10.35 -6.18 -11.72
C GLN A 89 9.66 -7.56 -11.71
N LYS A 90 10.26 -8.57 -12.34
CA LYS A 90 9.73 -9.95 -12.32
C LYS A 90 9.64 -10.51 -10.89
N GLN A 91 10.64 -10.24 -10.05
CA GLN A 91 10.62 -10.66 -8.64
C GLN A 91 9.48 -9.96 -7.88
N MET A 92 9.35 -8.63 -8.02
CA MET A 92 8.29 -7.87 -7.36
C MET A 92 6.89 -8.25 -7.86
N ALA A 93 6.74 -8.55 -9.16
CA ALA A 93 5.50 -9.03 -9.75
C ALA A 93 5.14 -10.47 -9.32
N ALA A 94 6.11 -11.29 -8.94
CA ALA A 94 5.89 -12.67 -8.53
C ALA A 94 5.32 -12.84 -7.11
N TYR A 95 5.38 -11.82 -6.25
CA TYR A 95 4.72 -11.87 -4.94
C TYR A 95 3.20 -12.00 -5.11
N GLN A 96 2.59 -12.93 -4.37
CA GLN A 96 1.14 -13.08 -4.35
C GLN A 96 0.47 -11.82 -3.80
N LEU A 97 1.07 -11.21 -2.77
CA LEU A 97 0.73 -9.89 -2.26
C LEU A 97 1.96 -8.97 -2.31
N LEU A 98 1.86 -7.84 -3.00
CA LEU A 98 2.84 -6.76 -2.90
C LEU A 98 2.23 -5.57 -2.14
N ILE A 99 2.87 -5.18 -1.05
CA ILE A 99 2.49 -4.02 -0.24
C ILE A 99 3.40 -2.85 -0.63
N ILE A 100 2.79 -1.75 -1.07
CA ILE A 100 3.44 -0.49 -1.42
C ILE A 100 2.96 0.58 -0.42
N ASP A 101 3.79 0.86 0.58
CA ASP A 101 3.47 1.79 1.65
C ASP A 101 3.85 3.24 1.26
N GLU A 102 3.13 4.21 1.83
CA GLU A 102 3.46 5.65 1.74
C GLU A 102 3.50 6.24 0.32
N LEU A 103 2.64 5.75 -0.58
CA LEU A 103 2.46 6.40 -1.88
C LEU A 103 1.84 7.78 -1.69
N GLY A 104 2.40 8.81 -2.32
CA GLY A 104 1.92 10.18 -2.19
C GLY A 104 2.65 11.03 -1.14
N PHE A 105 3.64 10.49 -0.43
CA PHE A 105 4.36 11.27 0.57
C PHE A 105 5.39 12.24 -0.04
N VAL A 106 6.05 11.81 -1.13
CA VAL A 106 7.04 12.61 -1.88
C VAL A 106 6.76 12.50 -3.38
N PRO A 107 6.92 13.59 -4.15
CA PRO A 107 6.85 13.52 -5.60
C PRO A 107 7.90 12.57 -6.17
N LEU A 108 7.49 11.74 -7.12
CA LEU A 108 8.40 10.84 -7.83
C LEU A 108 9.03 11.57 -9.02
N SER A 109 10.24 11.15 -9.41
CA SER A 109 10.77 11.54 -10.70
C SER A 109 9.88 10.98 -11.82
N LYS A 110 9.85 11.64 -12.99
CA LYS A 110 9.08 11.16 -14.16
C LYS A 110 9.36 9.68 -14.46
N THR A 111 10.64 9.32 -14.54
CA THR A 111 11.08 7.94 -14.71
C THR A 111 10.61 7.03 -13.58
N GLY A 112 10.68 7.48 -12.33
CA GLY A 112 10.22 6.69 -11.19
C GLY A 112 8.73 6.39 -11.25
N ALA A 113 7.91 7.37 -11.64
CA ALA A 113 6.48 7.18 -11.84
C ALA A 113 6.19 6.21 -12.99
N GLU A 114 6.92 6.30 -14.11
CA GLU A 114 6.83 5.36 -15.24
C GLU A 114 7.17 3.92 -14.81
N LEU A 115 8.25 3.72 -14.06
CA LEU A 115 8.65 2.41 -13.54
C LEU A 115 7.63 1.81 -12.57
N LEU A 116 7.06 2.64 -11.69
CA LEU A 116 5.99 2.23 -10.78
C LEU A 116 4.73 1.81 -11.55
N PHE A 117 4.36 2.58 -12.58
CA PHE A 117 3.24 2.26 -13.47
C PHE A 117 3.46 0.94 -14.21
N GLU A 118 4.65 0.69 -14.74
CA GLU A 118 5.00 -0.57 -15.40
C GLU A 118 4.83 -1.76 -14.45
N LEU A 119 5.37 -1.67 -13.23
CA LEU A 119 5.25 -2.75 -12.24
C LEU A 119 3.79 -3.01 -11.86
N ILE A 120 3.00 -1.97 -11.59
CA ILE A 120 1.58 -2.12 -11.25
C ILE A 120 0.81 -2.70 -12.45
N SER A 121 1.14 -2.29 -13.68
CA SER A 121 0.56 -2.86 -14.90
C SER A 121 0.91 -4.33 -15.09
N GLN A 122 2.12 -4.77 -14.73
CA GLN A 122 2.50 -6.18 -14.76
C GLN A 122 1.73 -7.03 -13.72
N ARG A 123 1.28 -6.41 -12.64
CA ARG A 123 0.52 -7.06 -11.56
C ARG A 123 -0.99 -7.04 -11.78
N TYR A 124 -1.50 -6.12 -12.59
CA TYR A 124 -2.92 -6.02 -12.92
C TYR A 124 -3.48 -7.38 -13.38
N GLU A 125 -4.56 -7.83 -12.73
CA GLU A 125 -5.20 -9.15 -12.90
C GLU A 125 -4.30 -10.37 -12.67
N ARG A 126 -3.06 -10.19 -12.20
CA ARG A 126 -2.07 -11.26 -12.00
C ARG A 126 -1.58 -11.40 -10.57
N GLY A 127 -1.68 -10.36 -9.76
CA GLY A 127 -1.26 -10.35 -8.36
C GLY A 127 -1.95 -9.25 -7.57
N ALA A 128 -2.22 -9.50 -6.29
CA ALA A 128 -2.88 -8.53 -5.42
C ALA A 128 -1.91 -7.45 -4.96
N THR A 129 -2.34 -6.19 -4.96
CA THR A 129 -1.52 -5.07 -4.49
C THR A 129 -2.23 -4.34 -3.37
N LEU A 130 -1.53 -4.11 -2.26
CA LEU A 130 -2.00 -3.26 -1.18
C LEU A 130 -1.23 -1.96 -1.19
N ILE A 131 -1.92 -0.83 -1.36
CA ILE A 131 -1.32 0.50 -1.35
C ILE A 131 -1.78 1.26 -0.11
N THR A 132 -0.87 1.96 0.54
CA THR A 132 -1.26 2.99 1.52
C THR A 132 -0.92 4.37 0.99
N SER A 133 -1.81 5.33 1.21
CA SER A 133 -1.58 6.73 0.84
C SER A 133 -2.21 7.68 1.83
N ASN A 134 -1.54 8.81 2.06
CA ASN A 134 -2.09 9.94 2.80
C ASN A 134 -2.80 10.97 1.92
N LEU A 135 -2.73 10.81 0.61
CA LEU A 135 -3.38 11.68 -0.36
C LEU A 135 -4.68 11.06 -0.86
N PRO A 136 -5.74 11.85 -1.07
CA PRO A 136 -6.88 11.43 -1.87
C PRO A 136 -6.45 11.20 -3.34
N PHE A 137 -7.25 10.46 -4.12
CA PHE A 137 -6.86 10.03 -5.46
C PHE A 137 -6.64 11.17 -6.46
N ASP A 138 -7.37 12.27 -6.32
CA ASP A 138 -7.25 13.48 -7.13
C ASP A 138 -5.88 14.18 -6.94
N GLU A 139 -5.26 14.04 -5.77
CA GLU A 139 -3.93 14.57 -5.47
C GLU A 139 -2.78 13.66 -5.94
N TRP A 140 -3.05 12.44 -6.42
CA TRP A 140 -1.98 11.54 -6.88
C TRP A 140 -1.24 12.05 -8.12
N THR A 141 -1.86 12.96 -8.88
CA THR A 141 -1.23 13.63 -10.01
C THR A 141 0.01 14.42 -9.59
N GLU A 142 0.01 15.02 -8.39
CA GLU A 142 1.17 15.76 -7.86
C GLU A 142 2.36 14.83 -7.59
N THR A 143 2.06 13.57 -7.27
CA THR A 143 3.07 12.55 -6.97
C THR A 143 3.62 11.89 -8.23
N LEU A 144 2.74 11.59 -9.20
CA LEU A 144 3.09 10.87 -10.43
C LEU A 144 3.49 11.80 -11.59
N GLY A 145 3.23 13.10 -11.46
CA GLY A 145 3.68 14.15 -12.38
C GLY A 145 2.93 14.25 -13.71
N SER A 146 1.90 13.42 -13.95
CA SER A 146 1.11 13.46 -15.17
C SER A 146 -0.31 12.95 -14.94
N GLU A 147 -1.32 13.72 -15.37
CA GLU A 147 -2.73 13.31 -15.32
C GLU A 147 -2.98 12.03 -16.12
N ARG A 148 -2.38 11.92 -17.32
CA ARG A 148 -2.53 10.74 -18.18
C ARG A 148 -2.00 9.48 -17.50
N LEU A 149 -0.81 9.56 -16.91
CA LEU A 149 -0.20 8.43 -16.20
C LEU A 149 -1.01 8.07 -14.96
N THR A 150 -1.44 9.07 -14.20
CA THR A 150 -2.24 8.92 -12.98
C THR A 150 -3.59 8.26 -13.29
N GLY A 151 -4.33 8.76 -14.28
CA GLY A 151 -5.60 8.18 -14.70
C GLY A 151 -5.46 6.73 -15.16
N ALA A 152 -4.42 6.43 -15.95
CA ALA A 152 -4.14 5.06 -16.38
C ALA A 152 -3.75 4.13 -15.21
N LEU A 153 -3.05 4.64 -14.20
CA LEU A 153 -2.72 3.89 -13.00
C LEU A 153 -3.95 3.62 -12.15
N LEU A 154 -4.74 4.68 -11.87
CA LEU A 154 -5.98 4.61 -11.10
C LEU A 154 -6.93 3.59 -11.70
N ASP A 155 -7.20 3.68 -13.01
CA ASP A 155 -8.06 2.74 -13.74
C ASP A 155 -7.71 1.26 -13.45
N ARG A 156 -6.42 0.92 -13.50
CA ARG A 156 -5.92 -0.44 -13.21
C ARG A 156 -6.07 -0.84 -11.74
N ILE A 157 -5.68 0.04 -10.82
CA ILE A 157 -5.68 -0.31 -9.39
C ILE A 157 -7.10 -0.32 -8.81
N THR A 158 -8.03 0.47 -9.38
CA THR A 158 -9.40 0.60 -8.88
C THR A 158 -10.42 -0.30 -9.56
N HIS A 159 -10.06 -1.03 -10.62
CA HIS A 159 -11.00 -1.93 -11.30
C HIS A 159 -11.54 -3.04 -10.37
N HIS A 160 -10.67 -3.66 -9.58
CA HIS A 160 -11.02 -4.64 -8.55
C HIS A 160 -10.38 -4.24 -7.24
N VAL A 161 -11.06 -3.40 -6.44
CA VAL A 161 -10.44 -2.79 -5.25
C VAL A 161 -11.31 -2.80 -4.01
N ASN A 162 -10.65 -3.04 -2.89
CA ASN A 162 -11.17 -2.85 -1.56
C ASN A 162 -10.59 -1.56 -0.96
N ILE A 163 -11.39 -0.49 -0.92
CA ILE A 163 -10.97 0.77 -0.28
C ILE A 163 -11.18 0.68 1.23
N LEU A 164 -10.14 1.02 2.00
CA LEU A 164 -10.16 1.18 3.45
C LEU A 164 -9.95 2.67 3.78
N GLU A 165 -11.05 3.35 4.10
CA GLU A 165 -11.01 4.74 4.54
C GLU A 165 -10.60 4.83 6.01
N MET A 166 -9.38 5.29 6.24
CA MET A 166 -8.75 5.44 7.56
C MET A 166 -8.88 6.88 8.03
N ASN A 167 -10.14 7.31 8.16
CA ASN A 167 -10.53 8.65 8.61
C ASN A 167 -10.61 8.67 10.15
N GLY A 168 -9.60 9.26 10.80
CA GLY A 168 -9.52 9.36 12.27
C GLY A 168 -8.42 10.32 12.73
N GLU A 169 -8.35 10.58 14.04
CA GLU A 169 -7.27 11.39 14.63
C GLU A 169 -5.92 10.66 14.57
N SER A 170 -4.82 11.42 14.53
CA SER A 170 -3.47 10.85 14.48
C SER A 170 -3.15 10.07 15.76
N TYR A 171 -3.02 8.75 15.65
CA TYR A 171 -2.66 7.89 16.78
C TYR A 171 -1.29 8.25 17.36
N ARG A 172 -0.34 8.67 16.50
CA ARG A 172 1.00 9.08 16.93
C ARG A 172 0.94 10.32 17.83
N LEU A 173 0.04 11.26 17.52
CA LEU A 173 -0.17 12.46 18.33
C LEU A 173 -0.83 12.12 19.68
N ALA A 174 -1.85 11.26 19.68
CA ALA A 174 -2.50 10.78 20.90
C ALA A 174 -1.50 10.07 21.83
N GLN A 175 -0.65 9.18 21.30
CA GLN A 175 0.38 8.48 22.07
C GLN A 175 1.42 9.44 22.66
N SER A 176 1.86 10.45 21.88
CA SER A 176 2.80 11.48 22.34
C SER A 176 2.21 12.33 23.48
N ARG A 177 0.93 12.71 23.39
CA ARG A 177 0.21 13.44 24.45
C ARG A 177 0.07 12.60 25.72
N ALA A 178 -0.33 11.34 25.61
CA ALA A 178 -0.47 10.44 26.74
C ALA A 178 0.86 10.23 27.50
N ARG A 179 1.98 10.19 26.77
CA ARG A 179 3.32 10.01 27.36
C ARG A 179 3.88 11.28 28.03
N LYS A 180 3.34 12.46 27.73
CA LYS A 180 3.71 13.74 28.37
C LYS A 180 2.82 14.08 29.58
N ALA A 181 1.66 13.44 29.68
CA ALA A 181 0.68 13.67 30.74
C ALA A 181 0.81 12.69 31.92
N GLY A 182 1.69 11.69 31.82
CA GLY A 182 2.10 10.80 32.90
C GLY A 182 3.57 11.00 33.20
#